data_AF-A0A8S2YIV4-F1
#
_entry.id   AF-A0A8S2YIV4-F1
#
_cell.length_a   1.000
_cell.length_b   1.000
_cell.length_c   1.000
_cell.angle_alpha   90.00
_cell.angle_beta   90.00
_cell.angle_gamma   90.00
#
_symmetry.space_group_name_H-M   'P 1'
#
loop_
_entity.id
_entity.type
_entity.pdbx_description
1 polymer ?
#
loop_
_entity_poly.entity_id
_entity_poly.type
_entity_poly.pdbx_seq_one_letter_code
_entity_poly.pdbx_strand_id
1 'polypeptide(L)' 'FSIIGVQLFAGKFYKCVYPGTHDRVDILENVTNKIDCLSKTFTWENSRLNFDHVLNGYLALLQVVSYLIRLYK' A
#
# COMPACT_ATOMS: atom_id res chain seq x y z
N PHE A 1 -7.65 16.11 6.92
CA PHE A 1 -7.34 14.66 6.93
C PHE A 1 -6.34 14.26 5.86
N SER A 2 -6.54 14.62 4.59
CA SER A 2 -5.68 14.18 3.49
C SER A 2 -4.21 14.64 3.63
N ILE A 3 -3.94 15.86 4.11
CA ILE A 3 -2.57 16.38 4.33
C ILE A 3 -1.85 15.63 5.47
N ILE A 4 -2.55 15.39 6.58
CA ILE A 4 -2.02 14.63 7.72
C ILE A 4 -1.80 13.15 7.33
N GLY A 5 -2.72 12.59 6.55
CA GLY A 5 -2.61 11.22 6.04
C GLY A 5 -1.40 11.02 5.12
N VAL A 6 -1.11 12.00 4.25
CA VAL A 6 0.11 11.98 3.43
C VAL A 6 1.35 12.04 4.32
N GLN A 7 1.40 12.94 5.30
CA GLN A 7 2.57 13.07 6.17
C GLN A 7 2.87 11.80 6.98
N LEU A 8 1.84 11.07 7.40
CA LEU A 8 2.00 9.86 8.22
C LEU A 8 2.24 8.59 7.39
N PHE A 9 1.65 8.50 6.20
CA PHE A 9 1.58 7.25 5.45
C PHE A 9 2.17 7.31 4.03
N ALA A 10 2.75 8.44 3.60
CA ALA A 10 3.47 8.51 2.33
C ALA A 10 4.61 7.48 2.30
N GLY A 11 4.68 6.73 1.20
CA GLY A 11 5.73 5.73 0.98
C GLY A 11 5.66 4.48 1.86
N LYS A 12 4.64 4.33 2.71
CA LYS A 12 4.50 3.17 3.62
C LYS A 12 3.75 1.99 2.99
N PHE A 13 3.07 2.19 1.86
CA PHE A 13 2.23 1.19 1.19
C PHE A 13 2.93 0.39 0.09
N TYR A 14 4.23 0.59 -0.07
CA TYR A 14 5.05 -0.24 -0.95
C TYR A 14 5.18 -1.65 -0.38
N LYS A 15 5.14 -2.63 -1.28
CA LYS A 15 5.25 -4.05 -0.94
C LYS A 15 6.09 -4.77 -1.98
N CYS A 16 6.79 -5.79 -1.51
CA CYS A 16 7.47 -6.73 -2.36
C CYS A 16 6.48 -7.84 -2.76
N VAL A 17 6.43 -8.19 -4.03
CA VAL A 17 5.57 -9.28 -4.54
C VAL A 17 6.35 -10.25 -5.42
N TYR A 18 5.92 -11.51 -5.44
CA TYR A 18 6.53 -12.52 -6.30
C TYR A 18 6.23 -12.24 -7.78
N PRO A 19 7.22 -12.42 -8.67
CA PRO A 19 7.02 -12.27 -10.10
C PRO A 19 6.10 -13.39 -10.61
N GLY A 20 4.87 -13.03 -10.98
CA GLY A 20 3.89 -13.95 -11.58
C GLY A 20 2.62 -14.13 -10.75
N THR A 21 2.74 -14.48 -9.47
CA THR A 21 1.57 -14.66 -8.58
C THR A 21 1.03 -13.35 -8.03
N HIS A 22 1.81 -12.25 -8.06
CA HIS A 22 1.48 -10.96 -7.42
C HIS A 22 1.16 -11.08 -5.91
N ASP A 23 1.50 -12.22 -5.31
CA ASP A 23 1.33 -12.45 -3.89
C ASP A 23 2.39 -11.68 -3.11
N ARG A 24 1.98 -11.20 -1.93
CA ARG A 24 2.86 -10.46 -1.04
C ARG A 24 3.93 -11.41 -0.53
N VAL A 25 5.18 -10.99 -0.64
CA VAL A 25 6.27 -11.68 0.06
C VAL A 25 6.07 -11.44 1.56
N ASP A 26 5.91 -12.51 2.31
CA ASP A 26 5.70 -12.41 3.75
C ASP A 26 6.92 -11.78 4.44
N ILE A 27 6.65 -11.01 5.49
CA ILE A 27 7.69 -10.36 6.31
C ILE A 27 8.64 -11.40 6.92
N LEU A 28 8.16 -12.64 7.06
CA LEU A 28 8.91 -13.82 7.50
C LEU A 28 10.10 -14.16 6.59
N GLU A 29 10.09 -13.76 5.31
CA GLU A 29 11.23 -13.96 4.40
C GLU A 29 12.36 -12.93 4.56
N ASN A 30 12.29 -12.09 5.60
CA ASN A 30 13.28 -11.06 5.95
C ASN A 30 13.52 -10.03 4.84
N VAL A 31 12.51 -9.78 3.99
CA VAL A 31 12.56 -8.75 2.95
C VAL A 31 11.99 -7.46 3.52
N THR A 32 12.81 -6.72 4.28
CA THR A 32 12.39 -5.48 4.94
C THR A 32 12.69 -4.24 4.07
N ASN A 33 13.68 -4.33 3.18
CA ASN A 33 14.11 -3.21 2.35
C ASN A 33 13.85 -3.46 0.86
N LYS A 34 13.68 -2.36 0.11
CA LYS A 34 13.58 -2.37 -1.36
C LYS A 34 14.77 -3.07 -2.03
N ILE A 35 15.96 -2.93 -1.45
CA ILE A 35 17.21 -3.50 -1.98
C ILE A 35 17.15 -5.04 -1.93
N ASP A 36 16.71 -5.60 -0.80
CA ASP A 36 16.61 -7.06 -0.63
C ASP A 36 15.54 -7.67 -1.53
N CYS A 37 14.44 -6.94 -1.75
CA CYS A 37 13.38 -7.33 -2.68
C CYS A 37 13.92 -7.45 -4.12
N LEU A 38 14.63 -6.42 -4.58
CA LEU A 38 15.20 -6.39 -5.92
C LEU A 38 16.34 -7.41 -6.10
N SER A 39 17.13 -7.65 -5.05
CA SER A 39 18.19 -8.66 -5.04
C SER A 39 17.66 -10.08 -5.25
N LYS A 40 16.48 -10.38 -4.69
CA LYS A 40 15.81 -11.69 -4.84
C LYS A 40 14.98 -11.82 -6.13
N THR A 41 15.11 -10.89 -7.08
CA THR A 41 14.33 -10.86 -8.34
C THR A 41 12.81 -10.73 -8.11
N PHE A 42 12.42 -10.14 -6.97
CA PHE A 42 11.02 -9.83 -6.68
C PHE A 42 10.67 -8.42 -7.19
N THR A 43 9.38 -8.18 -7.41
CA THR A 43 8.89 -6.89 -7.89
C THR A 43 8.47 -6.00 -6.73
N TRP A 44 9.02 -4.79 -6.69
CA TRP A 44 8.65 -3.77 -5.70
C TRP A 44 7.52 -2.90 -6.25
N GLU A 45 6.29 -3.15 -5.82
CA GLU A 45 5.10 -2.44 -6.30
C GLU A 45 4.45 -1.62 -5.20
N ASN A 46 3.76 -0.54 -5.61
CA ASN A 46 2.94 0.25 -4.73
C ASN A 46 1.50 -0.26 -4.76
N SER A 47 0.81 -0.15 -3.63
CA SER A 47 -0.63 -0.40 -3.58
C SER A 47 -1.39 0.64 -4.41
N ARG A 48 -2.45 0.20 -5.11
CA ARG A 48 -3.29 1.08 -5.95
C ARG A 48 -3.97 2.19 -5.15
N LEU A 49 -4.34 1.89 -3.91
CA LEU A 49 -4.81 2.86 -2.92
C LEU A 49 -3.63 3.16 -2.00
N ASN A 50 -3.16 4.41 -2.03
CA ASN A 50 -2.03 4.88 -1.22
C ASN A 50 -2.27 6.32 -0.76
N PHE A 51 -1.35 6.83 0.06
CA PHE A 51 -1.38 8.19 0.59
C PHE A 51 -0.17 9.01 0.12
N ASP A 52 0.36 8.72 -1.07
CA ASP A 52 1.54 9.44 -1.58
C ASP A 52 1.19 10.85 -2.08
N HIS A 53 -0.07 11.04 -2.47
CA HIS A 53 -0.61 12.32 -2.91
C HIS A 53 -1.94 12.61 -2.23
N VAL A 54 -2.27 13.90 -2.13
CA VAL A 54 -3.50 14.38 -1.52
C VAL A 54 -4.75 13.74 -2.18
N LEU A 55 -4.75 13.62 -3.51
CA LEU A 55 -5.85 13.03 -4.27
C LEU A 55 -6.04 11.53 -3.97
N ASN A 56 -4.97 10.76 -3.89
CA ASN A 56 -5.04 9.34 -3.54
C ASN A 56 -5.54 9.16 -2.09
N GLY A 57 -5.14 10.06 -1.20
CA GLY A 57 -5.69 10.11 0.17
C GLY A 57 -7.20 10.34 0.20
N TYR A 58 -7.75 11.18 -0.69
CA TYR A 58 -9.20 11.35 -0.82
C TYR A 58 -9.90 10.09 -1.34
N LEU A 59 -9.33 9.39 -2.32
CA LEU A 59 -9.88 8.12 -2.84
C LEU A 59 -9.89 7.03 -1.76
N ALA A 60 -8.83 6.93 -0.96
CA ALA A 60 -8.76 6.00 0.16
C ALA A 60 -9.83 6.31 1.22
N LEU A 61 -10.04 7.58 1.56
CA LEU A 61 -11.08 8.01 2.49
C LEU A 61 -12.50 7.69 1.96
N LEU A 62 -12.74 7.91 0.66
CA LEU A 62 -14.03 7.59 0.03
C LEU A 62 -14.35 6.10 0.16
N GLN A 63 -13.36 5.23 0.00
CA GLN A 63 -13.55 3.79 0.12
C GLN A 63 -13.94 3.36 1.54
N VAL A 64 -13.31 3.93 2.57
CA VAL A 64 -13.66 3.66 3.97
C VAL A 64 -15.09 4.10 4.27
N VAL A 65 -15.48 5.30 3.84
CA VAL A 65 -16.84 5.82 4.03
C VAL A 65 -17.87 4.96 3.31
N SER A 66 -17.59 4.54 2.07
CA SER A 66 -18.47 3.66 1.30
C SER A 66 -18.69 2.32 1.99
N TYR A 67 -17.63 1.76 2.58
CA TYR A 67 -17.71 0.53 3.36
C TYR A 67 -18.51 0.70 4.65
N LEU A 68 -18.27 1.80 5.39
CA LEU A 68 -19.04 2.11 6.61
C LEU A 68 -20.53 2.27 6.29
N ILE A 69 -20.90 3.06 5.28
CA ILE A 69 -22.30 3.23 4.85
C ILE A 69 -22.94 1.88 4.49
N ARG A 70 -22.20 0.96 3.86
CA ARG A 70 -22.69 -0.38 3.51
C ARG A 70 -22.85 -1.30 4.73
N LEU A 71 -22.08 -1.12 5.80
CA LEU A 71 -22.23 -1.90 7.04
C LEU A 71 -23.36 -1.40 7.93
N TYR A 72 -23.73 -0.11 7.84
CA TYR A 72 -24.80 0.50 8.62
C TYR A 72 -26.16 0.54 7.89
N LYS A 73 -26.28 -0.16 6.76
CA LYS A 73 -27.52 -0.32 5.99
C LYS A 73 -27.86 -1.80 5.87
#